data_AF-A0A7W6Q497-F1
#
_entry.id   AF-A0A7W6Q497-F1
#
_cell.length_a   1.000
_cell.length_b   1.000
_cell.length_c   1.000
_cell.angle_alpha   90.00
_cell.angle_beta   90.00
_cell.angle_gamma   90.00
#
_symmetry.space_group_name_H-M   'P 1'
#
loop_
_entity.id
_entity.type
_entity.pdbx_description
1 polymer ?
#
loop_
_entity_poly.entity_id
_entity_poly.type
_entity_poly.pdbx_seq_one_letter_code
_entity_poly.pdbx_strand_id
1 'polypeptide(L)' 'MTHREFEGWDAHAQRVTAASTAGNPDWARLPHAKRIMVAEGGKLFFTGNACKRGHISPRNQHGDCTQCHLMRLAERRDAV' A
#
# COMPACT_ATOMS: atom_id res chain seq x y z
N MET A 1 -20.02 -9.18 2.30
CA MET A 1 -18.60 -9.36 1.95
C MET A 1 -18.47 -9.10 0.46
N THR A 2 -17.77 -8.04 0.05
CA THR A 2 -17.45 -7.83 -1.36
C THR A 2 -16.28 -8.73 -1.71
N HIS A 3 -16.51 -9.76 -2.51
CA HIS A 3 -15.42 -10.58 -3.05
C HIS A 3 -14.64 -9.70 -4.03
N ARG A 4 -13.34 -9.53 -3.80
CA ARG A 4 -12.45 -8.85 -4.74
C ARG A 4 -12.19 -9.77 -5.92
N GLU A 5 -12.09 -9.21 -7.12
CA GLU A 5 -11.59 -9.96 -8.27
C GLU A 5 -10.20 -10.51 -7.93
N PHE A 6 -10.02 -11.81 -8.09
CA PHE A 6 -8.74 -12.46 -7.85
C PHE A 6 -7.87 -12.31 -9.11
N GLU A 7 -6.77 -11.57 -8.99
CA GLU A 7 -5.84 -11.30 -10.10
C GLU A 7 -4.92 -12.49 -10.46
N GLY A 8 -5.13 -13.66 -9.84
CA GLY A 8 -4.31 -14.85 -10.02
C GLY A 8 -3.30 -15.10 -8.89
N TRP A 9 -2.79 -16.34 -8.84
CA TRP A 9 -1.88 -16.80 -7.78
C TRP A 9 -0.53 -16.08 -7.83
N ASP A 10 0.02 -15.81 -9.02
CA ASP A 10 1.31 -15.13 -9.16
C ASP A 10 1.27 -13.69 -8.63
N ALA A 11 0.23 -12.92 -9.01
CA ALA A 11 0.06 -11.55 -8.53
C ALA A 11 -0.17 -11.50 -7.02
N HIS A 12 -0.91 -12.47 -6.46
CA HIS A 12 -1.09 -12.60 -5.02
C HIS A 12 0.23 -12.95 -4.32
N ALA A 13 0.98 -13.93 -4.81
CA ALA A 13 2.27 -14.34 -4.27
C ALA A 13 3.28 -13.19 -4.29
N GLN A 14 3.37 -12.43 -5.38
CA GLN A 14 4.24 -11.26 -5.48
C GLN A 14 3.92 -10.22 -4.39
N ARG A 15 2.64 -9.92 -4.15
CA ARG A 15 2.24 -9.00 -3.08
C ARG A 15 2.54 -9.54 -1.69
N VAL A 16 2.30 -10.82 -1.45
CA VAL A 16 2.61 -11.46 -0.15
C VAL A 16 4.11 -11.40 0.13
N THR A 17 4.94 -11.70 -0.87
CA THR A 17 6.40 -11.58 -0.76
C THR A 17 6.81 -10.14 -0.48
N ALA A 18 6.32 -9.16 -1.25
CA ALA A 18 6.64 -7.75 -1.03
C ALA A 18 6.24 -7.24 0.36
N ALA A 19 5.04 -7.64 0.84
CA ALA A 19 4.54 -7.31 2.16
C ALA A 19 5.42 -7.94 3.26
N SER A 20 5.81 -9.20 3.09
CA SER A 20 6.66 -9.94 4.02
C SER A 20 8.07 -9.36 4.10
N THR A 21 8.68 -9.04 2.95
CA THR A 21 10.00 -8.38 2.89
C THR A 21 9.99 -7.00 3.54
N ALA A 22 8.89 -6.27 3.44
CA ALA A 22 8.72 -4.98 4.11
C ALA A 22 8.41 -5.10 5.61
N GLY A 23 8.34 -6.32 6.16
CA GLY A 23 8.13 -6.59 7.58
C GLY A 23 6.66 -6.54 8.02
N ASN A 24 5.71 -6.46 7.09
CA ASN A 24 4.28 -6.47 7.43
C ASN A 24 3.47 -7.29 6.40
N PRO A 25 3.29 -8.60 6.63
CA PRO A 25 2.56 -9.47 5.72
C PRO A 25 1.07 -9.13 5.62
N ASP A 26 0.48 -8.46 6.62
CA ASP A 26 -0.94 -8.08 6.62
C ASP A 26 -1.28 -7.07 5.50
N TRP A 27 -0.29 -6.35 4.96
CA TRP A 27 -0.51 -5.48 3.81
C TRP A 27 -1.02 -6.23 2.57
N ALA A 28 -0.75 -7.53 2.45
CA ALA A 28 -1.29 -8.34 1.36
C ALA A 28 -2.83 -8.49 1.43
N ARG A 29 -3.45 -8.20 2.58
CA ARG A 29 -4.91 -8.19 2.76
C ARG A 29 -5.55 -6.87 2.34
N LEU A 30 -4.78 -5.82 2.08
CA LEU A 30 -5.31 -4.56 1.58
C LEU A 30 -5.81 -4.71 0.13
N PRO A 31 -6.70 -3.82 -0.32
CA PRO A 31 -7.07 -3.74 -1.73
C PRO A 31 -5.83 -3.59 -2.61
N HIS A 32 -5.77 -4.32 -3.72
CA HIS A 32 -4.62 -4.29 -4.63
C HIS A 32 -4.61 -3.05 -5.55
N ALA A 33 -5.73 -2.34 -5.66
CA ALA A 33 -5.88 -1.17 -6.51
C ALA A 33 -6.68 -0.05 -5.83
N LYS A 34 -6.38 1.21 -6.20
CA LYS A 34 -7.09 2.39 -5.71
C LYS A 34 -8.60 2.32 -5.95
N ARG A 35 -9.03 1.85 -7.13
CA ARG A 35 -10.46 1.71 -7.49
C ARG A 35 -11.22 0.86 -6.47
N ILE A 36 -10.61 -0.25 -6.03
CA ILE A 36 -11.20 -1.20 -5.09
C ILE A 36 -11.21 -0.60 -3.68
N MET A 37 -10.11 0.04 -3.28
CA MET A 37 -10.08 0.76 -2.00
C MET A 37 -11.19 1.82 -1.91
N VAL A 38 -11.39 2.62 -2.96
CA VAL A 38 -12.48 3.63 -2.99
C VAL A 38 -13.86 2.95 -2.93
N ALA A 39 -14.07 1.89 -3.71
CA ALA A 39 -15.34 1.15 -3.72
C ALA A 39 -15.68 0.51 -2.37
N GLU A 40 -14.65 0.08 -1.61
CA GLU A 40 -14.80 -0.49 -0.26
C GLU A 40 -14.84 0.60 0.84
N GLY A 41 -14.68 1.88 0.51
CA GLY A 41 -14.59 2.96 1.50
C GLY A 41 -13.31 2.93 2.35
N GLY A 42 -12.28 2.22 1.89
CA GLY A 42 -10.98 2.12 2.54
C GLY A 42 -10.13 3.39 2.36
N LYS A 43 -9.05 3.48 3.13
CA LYS A 43 -8.10 4.61 3.09
C LYS A 43 -6.75 4.27 2.46
N LEU A 44 -6.42 2.97 2.41
CA LEU A 44 -5.14 2.46 1.97
C LEU A 44 -5.31 1.30 0.99
N PHE A 45 -4.42 1.23 0.01
CA PHE A 45 -4.29 0.11 -0.91
C PHE A 45 -2.83 -0.31 -1.04
N PHE A 46 -2.57 -1.56 -1.39
CA PHE A 46 -1.22 -2.11 -1.50
C PHE A 46 -1.03 -2.85 -2.82
N THR A 47 -0.17 -2.29 -3.68
CA THR A 47 0.12 -2.87 -5.01
C THR A 47 1.30 -3.84 -4.99
N GLY A 48 2.07 -3.92 -3.91
CA GLY A 48 3.36 -4.64 -3.88
C GLY A 48 4.52 -3.90 -4.58
N ASN A 49 4.24 -2.82 -5.29
CA ASN A 49 5.24 -2.07 -6.06
C ASN A 49 5.89 -0.97 -5.22
N ALA A 50 7.22 -0.90 -5.27
CA ALA A 50 8.00 0.17 -4.65
C ALA A 50 7.57 1.56 -5.17
N CYS A 51 7.63 2.56 -4.29
CA CYS A 51 7.39 3.95 -4.67
C CYS A 51 8.61 4.54 -5.39
N LYS A 52 8.50 5.78 -5.90
CA LYS A 52 9.62 6.47 -6.58
C LYS A 52 10.87 6.64 -5.71
N ARG A 53 10.72 6.59 -4.38
CA ARG A 53 11.82 6.66 -3.40
C ARG A 53 12.27 5.27 -2.92
N GLY A 54 11.80 4.19 -3.52
CA GLY A 54 12.16 2.81 -3.18
C GLY A 54 11.35 2.17 -2.04
N HIS A 55 10.44 2.90 -1.38
CA HIS A 55 9.65 2.33 -0.28
C HIS A 55 8.62 1.31 -0.76
N ILE A 56 8.63 0.12 -0.15
CA ILE A 56 7.55 -0.86 -0.26
C ILE A 56 6.60 -0.60 0.91
N SER A 57 5.48 0.07 0.65
CA SER A 57 4.47 0.40 1.67
C SER A 57 3.10 0.64 1.03
N PRO A 58 2.00 0.55 1.80
CA PRO A 58 0.68 0.91 1.32
C PRO A 58 0.64 2.36 0.83
N ARG A 59 -0.26 2.62 -0.11
CA ARG A 59 -0.50 3.93 -0.69
C ARG A 59 -1.84 4.47 -0.22
N ASN A 60 -1.89 5.77 -0.02
CA ASN A 60 -3.13 6.48 0.32
C ASN A 60 -3.97 6.77 -0.93
N GLN A 61 -5.19 7.27 -0.73
CA GLN A 61 -6.09 7.69 -1.81
C GLN A 61 -5.49 8.71 -2.80
N HIS A 62 -4.48 9.48 -2.38
CA HIS A 62 -3.79 10.47 -3.21
C HIS A 62 -2.61 9.86 -4.01
N GLY A 63 -2.30 8.57 -3.80
CA GLY A 63 -1.22 7.85 -4.49
C GLY A 63 0.14 7.93 -3.79
N ASP A 64 0.24 8.64 -2.66
CA ASP A 64 1.45 8.74 -1.86
C ASP A 64 1.66 7.48 -1.02
N CYS A 65 2.90 7.02 -0.95
CA CYS A 65 3.28 5.94 -0.05
C CYS A 65 3.24 6.41 1.41
N THR A 66 2.80 5.56 2.35
CA THR A 66 2.68 5.94 3.77
C THR A 66 4.02 6.35 4.37
N GLN A 67 5.12 5.68 4.01
CA GLN A 67 6.46 6.08 4.46
C GLN A 67 6.88 7.46 3.94
N CYS A 68 6.57 7.76 2.68
CA CYS A 68 6.81 9.07 2.06
C CYS A 68 6.02 10.18 2.77
N HIS A 69 4.80 9.85 3.21
CA HIS A 69 3.95 10.76 3.96
C HIS A 69 4.50 11.02 5.36
N LEU A 70 4.97 9.98 6.06
CA LEU A 70 5.61 10.11 7.37
C LEU A 70 6.89 10.94 7.33
N MET A 71 7.76 10.72 6.32
CA MET A 71 8.96 11.56 6.15
C MET A 71 8.60 13.04 6.00
N ARG A 72 7.62 13.37 5.14
CA ARG A 72 7.14 14.75 4.99
C ARG A 72 6.54 15.34 6.27
N LEU A 73 5.92 14.52 7.11
CA LEU A 73 5.38 14.95 8.41
C LEU A 73 6.51 15.23 9.40
N ALA A 74 7.54 14.37 9.44
CA ALA A 74 8.71 14.57 10.28
C ALA A 74 9.48 15.84 9.88
N GLU A 75 9.75 16.02 8.57
CA GLU A 75 10.39 17.22 8.01
C GLU A 75 9.66 18.52 8.42
N ARG A 76 8.32 18.51 8.45
CA ARG A 76 7.53 19.67 8.90
C ARG A 76 7.60 19.92 10.40
N ARG A 77 7.72 18.87 11.21
CA ARG A 77 7.81 18.99 12.66
C ARG A 77 9.14 19.60 13.10
N ASP A 78 10.23 19.25 12.43
CA ASP A 78 11.57 19.74 12.75
C ASP A 78 11.80 21.21 12.29
N ALA A 79 10.87 21.78 11.52
CA ALA A 79 10.92 23.15 11.02
C ALA A 79 10.25 24.19 11.93
N VAL A 80 9.74 23.78 13.10
CA VAL A 80 9.05 24.61 14.12
C VAL A 80 9.91 24.71 15.38
#